data_AF-A0A968UJ06-F1
#
_entry.id   AF-A0A968UJ06-F1
#
_cell.length_a   1.000
_cell.length_b   1.000
_cell.length_c   1.000
_cell.angle_alpha   90.00
_cell.angle_beta   90.00
_cell.angle_gamma   90.00
#
_symmetry.space_group_name_H-M   'P 1'
#
loop_
_entity.id
_entity.type
_entity.pdbx_description
1 polymer ?
#
loop_
_entity_poly.entity_id
_entity_poly.type
_entity_poly.pdbx_seq_one_letter_code
_entity_poly.pdbx_strand_id
1 'polypeptide(L)'
;MLPYTPLHHLILQRLDRPLVMTSGNRSDEPQCITNEAVREQLGGVASYFVLHNRDIVNRVDDSVVRVVNGQAQVLRRARGYAPAPLDLPPGFERVPSLLALGGELKSTFCLMRPGQAILSQHLGDLENAAAYQGYRQALELYLDLFEYRPEGIVVDEHPDYLSTKLGQELAQGQSIPLVTVQHHHAHIAACLVDNGRPLDAPPVLGIALDGLGYGDDQSLWGGEFLLADYRHYRRLAHLKPVAMLGGSQAIRPALAQSP
;
A
#
# COMPACT_ATOMS: atom_id res chain seq x y z
N MET A 1 -20.94 0.83 -4.20
CA MET A 1 -20.56 2.25 -4.00
C MET A 1 -21.76 3.14 -4.26
N LEU A 2 -21.83 4.31 -3.63
CA LEU A 2 -22.86 5.33 -3.89
C LEU A 2 -22.32 6.39 -4.87
N PRO A 3 -23.19 7.12 -5.60
CA PRO A 3 -22.76 8.24 -6.42
C PRO A 3 -22.05 9.29 -5.56
N TYR A 4 -20.83 9.66 -5.95
CA TYR A 4 -19.96 10.57 -5.19
C TYR A 4 -19.49 11.80 -5.99
N THR A 5 -20.00 11.96 -7.22
CA THR A 5 -19.79 13.17 -8.03
C THR A 5 -21.10 13.59 -8.67
N PRO A 6 -21.26 14.88 -9.06
CA PRO A 6 -22.45 15.33 -9.78
C PRO A 6 -22.74 14.52 -11.05
N LEU A 7 -21.69 14.10 -11.77
CA LEU A 7 -21.84 13.27 -12.97
C LEU A 7 -22.50 11.92 -12.66
N HIS A 8 -22.11 11.25 -11.56
CA HIS A 8 -22.74 9.99 -11.16
C HIS A 8 -24.23 10.17 -10.84
N HIS A 9 -24.60 11.25 -10.15
CA HIS A 9 -26.01 11.55 -9.88
C HIS A 9 -26.81 11.75 -11.17
N LEU A 10 -26.29 12.52 -12.13
CA LEU A 10 -26.96 12.77 -13.42
C LEU A 10 -27.12 11.48 -14.25
N ILE A 11 -26.10 10.61 -14.25
CA ILE A 11 -26.16 9.32 -14.93
C ILE A 11 -27.23 8.43 -14.30
N LEU A 12 -27.26 8.30 -12.97
CA LEU A 12 -28.22 7.46 -12.26
C LEU A 12 -29.65 8.02 -12.27
N GLN A 13 -29.84 9.34 -12.43
CA GLN A 13 -31.17 9.91 -12.69
C GLN A 13 -31.78 9.44 -14.02
N ARG A 14 -30.93 9.05 -14.99
CA ARG A 14 -31.35 8.57 -16.32
C ARG A 14 -31.35 7.05 -16.44
N LEU A 15 -30.71 6.34 -15.52
CA LEU A 15 -30.51 4.89 -15.56
C LEU A 15 -31.04 4.25 -14.29
N ASP A 16 -32.14 3.50 -14.42
CA ASP A 16 -32.75 2.76 -13.31
C ASP A 16 -32.15 1.35 -13.17
N ARG A 17 -30.82 1.27 -13.08
CA ARG A 17 -30.09 0.01 -12.88
C ARG A 17 -28.71 0.24 -12.25
N PRO A 18 -28.17 -0.73 -11.49
CA PRO A 18 -26.81 -0.65 -11.00
C PRO A 18 -25.81 -0.65 -12.17
N LEU A 19 -24.71 0.07 -11.99
CA LEU A 19 -23.60 0.15 -12.95
C LEU A 19 -22.36 -0.47 -12.35
N VAL A 20 -21.62 -1.21 -13.17
CA VAL A 20 -20.27 -1.66 -12.83
C VAL A 20 -19.33 -0.47 -12.96
N MET A 21 -18.65 -0.14 -11.87
CA MET A 21 -17.62 0.88 -11.81
C MET A 21 -16.32 0.19 -11.40
N THR A 22 -15.41 0.04 -12.36
CA THR A 22 -14.09 -0.54 -12.15
C THR A 22 -13.04 0.43 -12.66
N SER A 23 -11.80 0.22 -12.24
CA SER A 23 -10.66 1.02 -12.67
C SER A 23 -10.48 0.93 -14.19
N GLY A 24 -10.36 2.09 -14.85
CA GLY A 24 -10.19 2.20 -16.30
C GLY A 24 -8.72 2.04 -16.69
N ASN A 25 -8.23 0.80 -16.73
CA ASN A 25 -6.85 0.45 -17.06
C ASN A 25 -6.78 -0.96 -17.65
N ARG A 26 -5.65 -1.28 -18.28
CA ARG A 26 -5.29 -2.66 -18.60
C ARG A 26 -4.94 -3.42 -17.32
N SER A 27 -5.05 -4.75 -17.33
CA SER A 27 -4.69 -5.57 -16.16
C SER A 27 -3.30 -5.18 -15.65
N ASP A 28 -3.19 -4.99 -14.34
CA ASP A 28 -1.94 -4.70 -13.62
C ASP A 28 -1.29 -3.34 -13.94
N GLU A 29 -1.91 -2.54 -14.81
CA GLU A 29 -1.51 -1.16 -15.06
C GLU A 29 -2.30 -0.17 -14.18
N PRO A 30 -1.74 1.00 -13.85
CA PRO A 30 -2.47 2.02 -13.12
C PRO A 30 -3.59 2.68 -13.94
N GLN A 31 -4.57 3.28 -13.24
CA GLN A 31 -5.63 4.07 -13.86
C GLN A 31 -5.09 5.23 -14.72
N CYS A 32 -5.64 5.38 -15.92
CA CYS A 32 -5.37 6.53 -16.78
C CYS A 32 -5.90 7.83 -16.16
N ILE A 33 -5.12 8.91 -16.23
CA ILE A 33 -5.51 10.25 -15.73
C ILE A 33 -5.68 11.30 -16.83
N THR A 34 -5.21 11.04 -18.06
CA THR A 34 -5.33 11.95 -19.21
C THR A 34 -6.32 11.41 -20.24
N ASN A 35 -6.98 12.32 -20.97
CA ASN A 35 -7.93 11.96 -22.01
C ASN A 35 -7.25 11.24 -23.18
N GLU A 36 -5.99 11.56 -23.46
CA GLU A 36 -5.17 10.93 -24.51
C GLU A 36 -4.87 9.48 -24.14
N ALA A 37 -4.37 9.23 -22.92
CA ALA A 37 -4.07 7.89 -22.44
C ALA A 37 -5.31 6.99 -22.42
N VAL A 38 -6.47 7.53 -22.01
CA VAL A 38 -7.74 6.78 -22.03
C VAL A 38 -8.08 6.32 -23.44
N ARG A 39 -7.98 7.20 -24.45
CA ARG A 39 -8.31 6.83 -25.84
C ARG A 39 -7.34 5.81 -26.41
N GLU A 40 -6.05 5.96 -26.12
CA GLU A 40 -5.00 5.06 -26.61
C GLU A 40 -5.10 3.66 -25.97
N GLN A 41 -5.20 3.60 -24.63
CA GLN A 41 -5.11 2.33 -23.90
C GLN A 41 -6.43 1.57 -23.89
N LEU A 42 -7.57 2.28 -23.85
CA LEU A 42 -8.91 1.69 -23.70
C LEU A 42 -9.77 1.76 -24.97
N GLY A 43 -9.24 2.30 -26.08
CA GLY A 43 -9.95 2.36 -27.37
C GLY A 43 -10.42 1.01 -27.89
N GLY A 44 -9.70 -0.06 -27.55
CA GLY A 44 -10.09 -1.45 -27.89
C GLY A 44 -11.00 -2.13 -26.85
N VAL A 45 -11.26 -1.48 -25.72
CA VAL A 45 -12.03 -2.04 -24.59
C VAL A 45 -13.40 -1.38 -24.49
N ALA A 46 -13.46 -0.05 -24.56
CA ALA A 46 -14.68 0.72 -24.37
C ALA A 46 -15.29 1.15 -25.71
N SER A 47 -16.59 0.93 -25.89
CA SER A 47 -17.33 1.42 -27.06
C SER A 47 -17.57 2.94 -27.04
N TYR A 48 -17.59 3.54 -25.85
CA TYR A 48 -17.87 4.96 -25.64
C TYR A 48 -17.02 5.53 -24.50
N PHE A 49 -16.73 6.83 -24.60
CA PHE A 49 -16.00 7.57 -23.59
C PHE A 49 -16.81 8.78 -23.12
N VAL A 50 -16.87 9.00 -21.81
CA VAL A 50 -17.41 10.22 -21.20
C VAL A 50 -16.25 10.92 -20.51
N LEU A 51 -15.73 11.97 -21.14
CA LEU A 51 -14.52 12.69 -20.72
C LEU A 51 -14.85 14.13 -20.33
N HIS A 52 -13.92 14.81 -19.66
CA HIS A 52 -14.04 16.23 -19.31
C HIS A 52 -12.71 16.97 -19.49
N ASN A 53 -12.78 18.30 -19.46
CA ASN A 53 -11.63 19.22 -19.60
C ASN A 53 -11.09 19.73 -18.24
N ARG A 54 -11.45 19.08 -17.13
CA ARG A 54 -10.81 19.31 -15.83
C ARG A 54 -9.69 18.29 -15.64
N ASP A 55 -8.44 18.74 -15.54
CA ASP A 55 -7.33 17.81 -15.42
C ASP A 55 -7.35 17.03 -14.10
N ILE A 56 -6.94 15.76 -14.16
CA ILE A 56 -6.70 14.92 -13.00
C ILE A 56 -5.20 14.90 -12.77
N VAL A 57 -4.72 15.72 -11.83
CA VAL A 57 -3.28 15.84 -11.53
C VAL A 57 -2.78 14.60 -10.79
N ASN A 58 -3.58 14.09 -9.85
CA ASN A 58 -3.20 12.99 -8.97
C ASN A 58 -4.10 11.78 -9.18
N ARG A 59 -3.49 10.65 -9.52
CA ARG A 59 -4.18 9.36 -9.55
C ARG A 59 -4.62 8.97 -8.15
N VAL A 60 -5.89 8.62 -8.01
CA VAL A 60 -6.43 8.09 -6.76
C VAL A 60 -7.50 7.04 -7.04
N ASP A 61 -7.21 5.81 -6.64
CA ASP A 61 -8.18 4.72 -6.70
C ASP A 61 -9.35 4.94 -5.73
N ASP A 62 -10.44 4.23 -6.00
CA ASP A 62 -11.54 4.11 -5.04
C ASP A 62 -11.06 3.39 -3.79
N SER A 63 -11.33 3.97 -2.62
CA SER A 63 -11.14 3.26 -1.35
C SER A 63 -12.12 2.09 -1.25
N VAL A 64 -11.65 0.98 -0.68
CA VAL A 64 -12.48 -0.22 -0.45
C VAL A 64 -12.53 -0.47 1.04
N VAL A 65 -13.75 -0.53 1.57
CA VAL A 65 -14.01 -0.75 3.00
C VAL A 65 -15.04 -1.85 3.13
N ARG A 66 -14.84 -2.74 4.10
CA ARG A 66 -15.77 -3.80 4.48
C ARG A 66 -16.23 -3.55 5.91
N VAL A 67 -17.50 -3.78 6.20
CA VAL A 67 -18.01 -3.75 7.59
C VAL A 67 -18.05 -5.17 8.12
N VAL A 68 -17.37 -5.42 9.23
CA VAL A 68 -17.34 -6.71 9.93
C VAL A 68 -17.68 -6.46 11.39
N ASN A 69 -18.67 -7.17 11.93
CA ASN A 69 -19.13 -7.00 13.31
C ASN A 69 -19.43 -5.53 13.69
N GLY A 70 -20.02 -4.77 12.76
CA GLY A 70 -20.34 -3.35 12.96
C GLY A 70 -19.15 -2.40 12.90
N GLN A 71 -17.92 -2.90 12.68
CA GLN A 71 -16.71 -2.10 12.56
C GLN A 71 -16.24 -2.02 11.11
N ALA A 72 -15.80 -0.83 10.70
CA ALA A 72 -15.25 -0.62 9.37
C ALA A 72 -13.81 -1.12 9.29
N GLN A 73 -13.51 -1.95 8.28
CA GLN A 73 -12.20 -2.46 7.96
C GLN A 73 -11.80 -1.97 6.57
N VAL A 74 -10.74 -1.16 6.51
CA VAL A 74 -10.23 -0.62 5.24
C VAL A 74 -9.40 -1.70 4.54
N LEU A 75 -9.82 -2.10 3.34
CA LEU A 75 -9.09 -3.04 2.48
C LEU A 75 -8.15 -2.31 1.51
N ARG A 76 -8.53 -1.10 1.11
CA ARG A 76 -7.72 -0.20 0.28
C ARG A 76 -7.94 1.24 0.74
N ARG A 77 -6.89 1.89 1.25
CA ARG A 77 -6.88 3.31 1.61
C ARG A 77 -6.48 4.16 0.40
N ALA A 78 -7.43 4.89 -0.17
CA ALA A 78 -7.20 5.77 -1.31
C ALA A 78 -8.17 6.97 -1.26
N ARG A 79 -9.07 7.15 -2.24
CA ARG A 79 -9.98 8.30 -2.30
C ARG A 79 -10.79 8.46 -1.02
N GLY A 80 -10.84 9.68 -0.51
CA GLY A 80 -11.61 10.05 0.69
C GLY A 80 -10.88 9.74 2.00
N TYR A 81 -9.72 9.09 1.96
CA TYR A 81 -8.87 8.84 3.13
C TYR A 81 -7.49 9.48 2.95
N ALA A 82 -6.77 9.18 1.87
CA ALA A 82 -5.49 9.81 1.59
C ALA A 82 -5.71 11.26 1.07
N PRO A 83 -4.87 12.24 1.45
CA PRO A 83 -3.68 12.14 2.29
C PRO A 83 -3.93 12.53 3.77
N ALA A 84 -5.13 12.29 4.32
CA ALA A 84 -5.41 12.68 5.69
C ALA A 84 -4.46 11.94 6.67
N PRO A 85 -3.85 12.65 7.64
CA PRO A 85 -2.97 12.05 8.62
C PRO A 85 -3.73 11.09 9.53
N LEU A 86 -3.00 10.09 10.04
CA LEU A 86 -3.39 9.24 11.15
C LEU A 86 -2.68 9.75 12.40
N ASP A 87 -3.41 9.87 13.50
CA ASP A 87 -2.80 10.16 14.80
C ASP A 87 -2.12 8.88 15.32
N LEU A 88 -0.87 9.02 15.76
CA LEU A 88 -0.13 7.91 16.35
C LEU A 88 -0.50 7.74 17.84
N PRO A 89 -0.35 6.53 18.39
CA PRO A 89 -0.61 6.29 19.80
C PRO A 89 0.31 7.10 20.73
N PRO A 90 -0.01 7.16 22.04
CA PRO A 90 0.84 7.84 23.01
C PRO A 90 2.29 7.32 23.01
N GLY A 91 3.25 8.23 23.09
CA GLY A 91 4.70 7.95 23.07
C GLY A 91 5.38 8.24 21.74
N PHE A 92 4.63 8.52 20.67
CA PHE A 92 5.16 8.87 19.35
C PHE A 92 5.35 10.38 19.13
N GLU A 93 5.21 11.22 20.16
CA GLU A 93 5.25 12.69 20.04
C GLU A 93 6.67 13.25 19.82
N ARG A 94 7.71 12.43 20.00
CA ARG A 94 9.12 12.85 19.88
C ARG A 94 9.91 12.00 18.89
N VAL A 95 9.22 11.33 17.97
CA VAL A 95 9.86 10.53 16.92
C VAL A 95 10.45 11.44 15.84
N PRO A 96 11.59 11.06 15.24
CA PRO A 96 12.16 11.78 14.11
C PRO A 96 11.26 11.68 12.87
N SER A 97 11.48 12.57 11.92
CA SER A 97 10.79 12.57 10.63
C SER A 97 11.27 11.39 9.79
N LEU A 98 10.53 10.28 9.75
CA LEU A 98 10.91 9.10 8.97
C LEU A 98 10.10 8.98 7.68
N LEU A 99 10.72 8.52 6.61
CA LEU A 99 10.05 8.13 5.37
C LEU A 99 10.10 6.59 5.26
N ALA A 100 8.95 5.94 5.39
CA ALA A 100 8.83 4.50 5.18
C ALA A 100 8.31 4.20 3.78
N LEU A 101 9.03 3.36 3.02
CA LEU A 101 8.70 3.06 1.62
C LEU A 101 7.79 1.83 1.45
N GLY A 102 7.55 1.07 2.51
CA GLY A 102 6.66 -0.08 2.50
C GLY A 102 7.15 -1.24 1.62
N GLY A 103 6.26 -2.19 1.37
CA GLY A 103 6.51 -3.36 0.53
C GLY A 103 6.28 -3.10 -0.96
N GLU A 104 6.44 -4.15 -1.75
CA GLU A 104 6.34 -4.13 -3.22
C GLU A 104 4.89 -4.27 -3.72
N LEU A 105 4.13 -5.19 -3.14
CA LEU A 105 2.74 -5.44 -3.52
C LEU A 105 1.77 -4.53 -2.76
N LYS A 106 0.77 -4.00 -3.49
CA LYS A 106 -0.23 -3.07 -2.96
C LYS A 106 0.40 -1.87 -2.23
N SER A 107 1.53 -1.40 -2.75
CA SER A 107 2.45 -0.51 -2.10
C SER A 107 1.81 0.83 -1.71
N THR A 108 2.29 1.35 -0.58
CA THR A 108 2.04 2.67 -0.03
C THR A 108 3.30 3.12 0.70
N PHE A 109 3.64 4.41 0.64
CA PHE A 109 4.67 4.99 1.49
C PHE A 109 4.04 5.80 2.64
N CYS A 110 4.83 6.07 3.68
CA CYS A 110 4.40 6.81 4.86
C CYS A 110 5.40 7.91 5.22
N LEU A 111 4.90 9.13 5.43
CA LEU A 111 5.64 10.21 6.08
C LEU A 111 5.28 10.22 7.56
N MET A 112 6.22 9.86 8.43
CA MET A 112 6.00 9.84 9.88
C MET A 112 6.62 11.06 10.55
N ARG A 113 5.79 11.89 11.18
CA ARG A 113 6.21 13.08 11.94
C ARG A 113 5.79 12.96 13.41
N PRO A 114 6.22 13.85 14.31
CA PRO A 114 5.79 13.85 15.70
C PRO A 114 4.26 13.64 15.87
N GLY A 115 3.89 12.51 16.46
CA GLY A 115 2.51 12.14 16.76
C GLY A 115 1.61 11.80 15.55
N GLN A 116 2.11 11.81 14.31
CA GLN A 116 1.27 11.58 13.13
C GLN A 116 1.97 10.79 12.02
N ALA A 117 1.17 10.03 11.27
CA ALA A 117 1.59 9.31 10.07
C ALA A 117 0.72 9.70 8.87
N ILE A 118 1.34 10.11 7.77
CA ILE A 118 0.66 10.44 6.52
C ILE A 118 0.96 9.32 5.52
N LEU A 119 -0.04 8.47 5.29
CA LEU A 119 0.03 7.41 4.29
C LEU A 119 -0.35 7.93 2.91
N SER A 120 0.37 7.47 1.88
CA SER A 120 -0.02 7.67 0.50
C SER A 120 -1.34 6.94 0.18
N GLN A 121 -1.93 7.29 -0.96
CA GLN A 121 -2.91 6.41 -1.60
C GLN A 121 -2.27 5.08 -2.00
N HIS A 122 -3.09 4.08 -2.28
CA HIS A 122 -2.67 2.84 -2.93
C HIS A 122 -1.97 3.12 -4.27
N LEU A 123 -0.76 2.58 -4.45
CA LEU A 123 0.05 2.80 -5.65
C LEU A 123 0.19 1.56 -6.54
N GLY A 124 -0.22 0.39 -6.06
CA GLY A 124 -0.30 -0.84 -6.85
C GLY A 124 0.89 -1.77 -6.62
N ASP A 125 1.26 -2.51 -7.66
CA ASP A 125 2.40 -3.43 -7.67
C ASP A 125 3.61 -2.73 -8.29
N LEU A 126 4.70 -2.58 -7.54
CA LEU A 126 5.86 -1.85 -8.02
C LEU A 126 6.64 -2.58 -9.13
N GLU A 127 6.46 -3.89 -9.34
CA GLU A 127 7.08 -4.59 -10.48
C GLU A 127 6.55 -4.07 -11.83
N ASN A 128 5.34 -3.48 -11.85
CA ASN A 128 4.82 -2.79 -13.02
C ASN A 128 5.52 -1.42 -13.18
N ALA A 129 6.19 -1.21 -14.30
CA ALA A 129 6.95 0.01 -14.58
C ALA A 129 6.11 1.30 -14.47
N ALA A 130 4.85 1.29 -14.91
CA ALA A 130 3.96 2.45 -14.81
C ALA A 130 3.51 2.70 -13.37
N ALA A 131 3.31 1.64 -12.58
CA ALA A 131 3.03 1.76 -11.15
C ALA A 131 4.24 2.31 -10.39
N TYR A 132 5.46 1.81 -10.67
CA TYR A 132 6.70 2.32 -10.08
C TYR A 132 6.96 3.80 -10.41
N GLN A 133 6.75 4.20 -11.67
CA GLN A 133 6.83 5.61 -12.06
C GLN A 133 5.81 6.47 -11.31
N GLY A 134 4.56 6.00 -11.22
CA GLY A 134 3.52 6.68 -10.46
C GLY A 134 3.82 6.76 -8.96
N TYR A 135 4.47 5.73 -8.40
CA TYR A 135 4.94 5.72 -7.03
C TYR A 135 5.98 6.83 -6.79
N ARG A 136 7.00 6.94 -7.65
CA ARG A 136 8.03 7.98 -7.54
C ARG A 136 7.45 9.40 -7.66
N GLN A 137 6.57 9.61 -8.63
CA GLN A 137 5.88 10.90 -8.82
C GLN A 137 5.02 11.27 -7.60
N ALA A 138 4.28 10.30 -7.05
CA ALA A 138 3.50 10.52 -5.84
C ALA A 138 4.38 10.81 -4.63
N LEU A 139 5.52 10.12 -4.49
CA LEU A 139 6.48 10.37 -3.42
C LEU A 139 7.03 11.80 -3.48
N GLU A 140 7.56 12.22 -4.63
CA GLU A 140 8.06 13.58 -4.85
C GLU A 140 6.98 14.62 -4.53
N LEU A 141 5.77 14.42 -5.04
CA LEU A 141 4.64 15.29 -4.75
C LEU A 141 4.33 15.39 -3.25
N TYR A 142 4.33 14.28 -2.52
CA TYR A 142 4.04 14.29 -1.08
C TYR A 142 5.16 15.00 -0.30
N LEU A 143 6.43 14.77 -0.68
CA LEU A 143 7.56 15.46 -0.07
C LEU A 143 7.47 16.98 -0.28
N ASP A 144 7.04 17.42 -1.46
CA ASP A 144 6.85 18.85 -1.75
C ASP A 144 5.61 19.42 -1.06
N LEU A 145 4.46 18.74 -1.16
CA LEU A 145 3.18 19.18 -0.60
C LEU A 145 3.24 19.37 0.92
N PHE A 146 3.96 18.51 1.62
CA PHE A 146 4.13 18.57 3.07
C PHE A 146 5.42 19.25 3.51
N GLU A 147 6.19 19.82 2.58
CA GLU A 147 7.53 20.39 2.81
C GLU A 147 8.41 19.44 3.64
N TYR A 148 8.30 18.15 3.35
CA TYR A 148 8.81 17.10 4.19
C TYR A 148 10.28 16.81 3.86
N ARG A 149 11.10 16.71 4.91
CA ARG A 149 12.52 16.37 4.82
C ARG A 149 12.80 15.20 5.76
N PRO A 150 12.96 13.97 5.25
CA PRO A 150 13.19 12.81 6.10
C PRO A 150 14.56 12.91 6.79
N GLU A 151 14.56 12.61 8.08
CA GLU A 151 15.75 12.40 8.91
C GLU A 151 16.23 10.95 8.86
N GLY A 152 15.42 10.04 8.30
CA GLY A 152 15.79 8.64 8.06
C GLY A 152 14.81 7.96 7.10
N ILE A 153 15.30 6.92 6.43
CA ILE A 153 14.54 6.09 5.49
C ILE A 153 14.29 4.71 6.12
N VAL A 154 13.07 4.20 5.99
CA VAL A 154 12.67 2.86 6.44
C VAL A 154 12.25 2.03 5.23
N VAL A 155 12.81 0.84 5.11
CA VAL A 155 12.53 -0.11 4.02
C VAL A 155 12.24 -1.51 4.57
N ASP A 156 11.60 -2.33 3.76
CA ASP A 156 11.47 -3.77 4.02
C ASP A 156 12.86 -4.44 4.01
N GLU A 157 13.02 -5.52 4.75
CA GLU A 157 14.24 -6.33 4.73
C GLU A 157 14.47 -7.07 3.41
N HIS A 158 13.43 -7.24 2.58
CA HIS A 158 13.58 -7.88 1.27
C HIS A 158 14.53 -7.06 0.37
N PRO A 159 15.71 -7.59 0.00
CA PRO A 159 16.75 -6.81 -0.69
C PRO A 159 16.37 -6.46 -2.13
N ASP A 160 15.54 -7.28 -2.76
CA ASP A 160 15.19 -7.11 -4.18
C ASP A 160 14.01 -6.20 -4.46
N TYR A 161 13.22 -5.82 -3.44
CA TYR A 161 12.07 -4.93 -3.64
C TYR A 161 12.50 -3.62 -4.27
N LEU A 162 11.72 -3.13 -5.24
CA LEU A 162 11.96 -1.84 -5.86
C LEU A 162 11.82 -0.69 -4.85
N SER A 163 10.95 -0.83 -3.84
CA SER A 163 10.86 0.11 -2.71
C SER A 163 12.14 0.12 -1.88
N THR A 164 12.73 -1.05 -1.59
CA THR A 164 13.99 -1.18 -0.84
C THR A 164 15.15 -0.55 -1.60
N LYS A 165 15.30 -0.86 -2.90
CA LYS A 165 16.34 -0.29 -3.76
C LYS A 165 16.24 1.23 -3.84
N LEU A 166 15.03 1.76 -4.04
CA LEU A 166 14.79 3.20 -4.03
C LEU A 166 15.15 3.84 -2.67
N GLY A 167 14.84 3.17 -1.56
CA GLY A 167 15.17 3.69 -0.23
C GLY A 167 16.67 3.76 0.03
N GLN A 168 17.42 2.76 -0.44
CA GLN A 168 18.88 2.77 -0.41
C GLN A 168 19.45 3.92 -1.24
N GLU A 169 18.95 4.14 -2.45
CA GLU A 169 19.35 5.25 -3.32
C GLU A 169 19.09 6.61 -2.66
N LEU A 170 17.90 6.80 -2.07
CA LEU A 170 17.52 8.04 -1.39
C LEU A 170 18.37 8.29 -0.13
N ALA A 171 18.56 7.27 0.70
CA ALA A 171 19.38 7.35 1.91
C ALA A 171 20.82 7.73 1.58
N GLN A 172 21.41 7.09 0.56
CA GLN A 172 22.76 7.39 0.08
C GLN A 172 22.85 8.81 -0.51
N GLY A 173 21.91 9.19 -1.38
CA GLY A 173 21.90 10.49 -2.06
C GLY A 173 21.74 11.68 -1.11
N GLN A 174 21.04 11.48 0.02
CA GLN A 174 20.82 12.52 1.04
C GLN A 174 21.73 12.37 2.27
N SER A 175 22.55 11.32 2.31
CA SER A 175 23.40 10.98 3.47
C SER A 175 22.62 10.88 4.78
N ILE A 176 21.43 10.26 4.74
CA ILE A 176 20.57 10.02 5.90
C ILE A 176 20.54 8.51 6.26
N PRO A 177 20.30 8.16 7.53
CA PRO A 177 20.22 6.78 7.98
C PRO A 177 19.17 5.96 7.22
N LEU A 178 19.52 4.70 6.94
CA LEU A 178 18.61 3.68 6.42
C LEU A 178 18.35 2.64 7.52
N VAL A 179 17.08 2.31 7.75
CA VAL A 179 16.63 1.27 8.68
C VAL A 179 15.84 0.23 7.91
N THR A 180 16.19 -1.04 8.11
CA THR A 180 15.43 -2.18 7.59
C THR A 180 14.46 -2.69 8.65
N VAL A 181 13.26 -3.08 8.24
CA VAL A 181 12.24 -3.65 9.13
C VAL A 181 11.68 -4.92 8.53
N GLN A 182 11.56 -5.95 9.36
CA GLN A 182 11.01 -7.23 8.94
C GLN A 182 9.51 -7.12 8.61
N HIS A 183 9.11 -7.75 7.50
CA HIS A 183 7.77 -7.64 6.91
C HIS A 183 6.62 -7.99 7.87
N HIS A 184 6.73 -9.12 8.56
CA HIS A 184 5.69 -9.60 9.48
C HIS A 184 5.65 -8.76 10.77
N HIS A 185 6.81 -8.30 11.25
CA HIS A 185 6.90 -7.36 12.36
C HIS A 185 6.21 -6.04 12.02
N ALA A 186 6.37 -5.53 10.78
CA ALA A 186 5.66 -4.36 10.30
C ALA A 186 4.13 -4.55 10.30
N HIS A 187 3.62 -5.71 9.86
CA HIS A 187 2.18 -6.03 9.93
C HIS A 187 1.65 -5.99 11.36
N ILE A 188 2.38 -6.58 12.32
CA ILE A 188 1.97 -6.55 13.72
C ILE A 188 2.03 -5.12 14.27
N ALA A 189 3.09 -4.36 13.99
CA ALA A 189 3.24 -2.98 14.44
C ALA A 189 2.13 -2.07 13.91
N ALA A 190 1.73 -2.21 12.64
CA ALA A 190 0.59 -1.49 12.07
C ALA A 190 -0.72 -1.80 12.81
N CYS A 191 -0.96 -3.07 13.16
CA CYS A 191 -2.11 -3.47 13.96
C CYS A 191 -2.09 -2.84 15.37
N LEU A 192 -0.91 -2.72 16.00
CA LEU A 192 -0.80 -2.02 17.29
C LEU A 192 -1.17 -0.54 17.17
N VAL A 193 -0.73 0.14 16.11
CA VAL A 193 -1.10 1.53 15.80
C VAL A 193 -2.62 1.67 15.64
N ASP A 194 -3.24 0.82 14.81
CA ASP A 194 -4.69 0.86 14.56
C ASP A 194 -5.52 0.65 15.84
N ASN A 195 -4.97 -0.06 16.84
CA ASN A 195 -5.60 -0.30 18.13
C ASN A 195 -5.19 0.71 19.22
N GLY A 196 -4.47 1.78 18.86
CA GLY A 196 -4.10 2.85 19.80
C GLY A 196 -3.16 2.40 20.93
N ARG A 197 -2.38 1.34 20.73
CA ARG A 197 -1.50 0.82 21.78
C ARG A 197 -0.32 1.78 22.02
N PRO A 198 -0.04 2.21 23.26
CA PRO A 198 1.08 3.10 23.55
C PRO A 198 2.44 2.49 23.16
N LEU A 199 3.42 3.35 22.85
CA LEU A 199 4.77 2.94 22.44
C LEU A 199 5.47 1.99 23.43
N ASP A 200 5.27 2.21 24.72
CA ASP A 200 5.89 1.43 25.80
C ASP A 200 4.96 0.32 26.36
N ALA A 201 3.91 -0.04 25.62
CA ALA A 201 3.05 -1.15 25.98
C ALA A 201 3.81 -2.49 25.96
N PRO A 202 3.48 -3.45 26.85
CA PRO A 202 4.12 -4.77 26.84
C PRO A 202 3.93 -5.51 25.51
N PRO A 203 4.88 -6.37 25.11
CA PRO A 203 4.77 -7.17 23.89
C PRO A 203 3.47 -7.96 23.79
N VAL A 204 2.96 -8.13 22.57
CA VAL A 204 1.80 -8.96 22.25
C VAL A 204 2.19 -10.25 21.58
N LEU A 205 1.31 -11.24 21.63
CA LEU A 205 1.33 -12.34 20.67
C LEU A 205 0.67 -11.87 19.37
N GLY A 206 1.47 -11.56 18.36
CA GLY A 206 1.05 -11.26 17.01
C GLY A 206 0.99 -12.52 16.15
N ILE A 207 -0.05 -12.63 15.32
CA ILE A 207 -0.18 -13.70 14.33
C ILE A 207 -0.24 -13.04 12.96
N ALA A 208 0.79 -13.25 12.15
CA ALA A 208 0.91 -12.66 10.82
C ALA A 208 0.74 -13.77 9.77
N LEU A 209 -0.37 -13.67 9.03
CA LEU A 209 -0.75 -14.61 7.96
C LEU A 209 -0.82 -13.82 6.66
N ASP A 210 0.15 -14.01 5.79
CA ASP A 210 0.24 -13.31 4.49
C ASP A 210 0.53 -14.30 3.34
N GLY A 211 0.96 -13.77 2.19
CA GLY A 211 1.39 -14.60 1.07
C GLY A 211 2.81 -15.10 1.27
N LEU A 212 3.77 -14.20 1.05
CA LEU A 212 5.20 -14.45 1.18
C LEU A 212 5.88 -13.17 1.69
N GLY A 213 6.61 -13.27 2.79
CA GLY A 213 7.51 -12.23 3.26
C GLY A 213 8.93 -12.75 3.45
N TYR A 214 9.93 -11.88 3.32
CA TYR A 214 11.32 -12.24 3.55
C TYR A 214 11.56 -12.47 5.06
N GLY A 215 12.15 -13.61 5.39
CA GLY A 215 12.51 -13.98 6.76
C GLY A 215 13.97 -13.67 7.07
N ASP A 216 14.28 -13.42 8.34
CA ASP A 216 15.66 -13.23 8.84
C ASP A 216 16.61 -14.37 8.48
N ASP A 217 16.06 -15.58 8.37
CA ASP A 217 16.77 -16.81 8.01
C ASP A 217 16.87 -17.02 6.49
N GLN A 218 16.56 -15.97 5.71
CA GLN A 218 16.48 -15.98 4.24
C GLN A 218 15.44 -16.96 3.69
N SER A 219 14.57 -17.49 4.56
CA SER A 219 13.41 -18.28 4.15
C SER A 219 12.22 -17.38 3.83
N LEU A 220 11.19 -17.95 3.22
CA LEU A 220 9.93 -17.26 2.99
C LEU A 220 8.98 -17.56 4.15
N TRP A 221 8.52 -16.51 4.78
CA TRP A 221 7.52 -16.55 5.84
C TRP A 221 6.13 -16.29 5.26
N GLY A 222 5.09 -16.72 5.98
CA GLY A 222 3.69 -16.44 5.62
C GLY A 222 2.65 -16.95 6.62
N GLY A 223 3.11 -17.53 7.74
CA GLY A 223 2.25 -18.08 8.78
C GLY A 223 2.92 -18.06 10.14
N GLU A 224 3.14 -16.87 10.68
CA GLU A 224 4.08 -16.61 11.77
C GLU A 224 3.41 -16.20 13.07
N PHE A 225 3.97 -16.69 14.19
CA PHE A 225 3.56 -16.33 15.54
C PHE A 225 4.72 -15.61 16.23
N LEU A 226 4.55 -14.31 16.47
CA LEU A 226 5.59 -13.42 16.98
C LEU A 226 5.21 -12.89 18.36
N LEU A 227 6.16 -12.89 19.31
CA LEU A 227 6.07 -12.03 20.49
C LEU A 227 6.69 -10.68 20.14
N ALA A 228 5.88 -9.64 19.97
CA ALA A 228 6.34 -8.38 19.39
C ALA A 228 5.81 -7.13 20.12
N ASP A 229 6.66 -6.11 20.21
CA ASP A 229 6.30 -4.72 20.46
C ASP A 229 6.72 -3.85 19.26
N TYR A 230 6.72 -2.53 19.40
CA TYR A 230 7.13 -1.61 18.31
C TYR A 230 8.62 -1.66 17.96
N ARG A 231 9.48 -2.14 18.86
CA ARG A 231 10.95 -2.07 18.76
C ARG A 231 11.58 -3.44 18.53
N HIS A 232 10.97 -4.49 19.06
CA HIS A 232 11.52 -5.83 19.03
C HIS A 232 10.43 -6.85 18.72
N TYR A 233 10.87 -7.97 18.15
CA TYR A 233 10.05 -9.14 18.01
C TYR A 233 10.87 -10.42 18.22
N ARG A 234 10.18 -11.50 18.57
CA ARG A 234 10.74 -12.86 18.65
C ARG A 234 9.77 -13.84 18.01
N ARG A 235 10.24 -14.58 17.01
CA ARG A 235 9.49 -15.69 16.40
C ARG A 235 9.33 -16.83 17.42
N LEU A 236 8.09 -17.20 17.72
CA LEU A 236 7.75 -18.25 18.68
C LEU A 236 7.33 -19.55 18.00
N ALA A 237 6.60 -19.45 16.89
CA ALA A 237 6.14 -20.59 16.11
C ALA A 237 5.86 -20.16 14.67
N HIS A 238 5.78 -21.13 13.76
CA HIS A 238 5.43 -20.92 12.37
C HIS A 238 4.72 -22.15 11.79
N LEU A 239 3.98 -21.97 10.70
CA LEU A 239 3.48 -23.10 9.90
C LEU A 239 4.67 -23.87 9.31
N LYS A 240 4.55 -25.20 9.24
CA LYS A 240 5.62 -26.04 8.66
C LYS A 240 5.87 -25.61 7.20
N PRO A 241 7.11 -25.21 6.83
CA PRO A 241 7.41 -24.81 5.46
C PRO A 241 7.12 -25.93 4.47
N VAL A 242 6.54 -25.57 3.33
CA VAL A 242 6.25 -26.47 2.21
C VAL A 242 7.03 -25.98 0.99
N ALA A 243 7.56 -26.92 0.21
CA ALA A 243 8.33 -26.59 -0.99
C ALA A 243 7.44 -25.90 -2.04
N MET A 244 7.86 -24.73 -2.52
CA MET A 244 7.23 -24.04 -3.65
C MET A 244 7.89 -24.46 -4.97
N LEU A 245 7.44 -25.59 -5.52
CA LEU A 245 7.92 -26.07 -6.81
C LEU A 245 7.58 -25.05 -7.91
N GLY A 246 8.59 -24.55 -8.61
CA GLY A 246 8.42 -23.51 -9.64
C GLY A 246 8.46 -22.08 -9.11
N GLY A 247 8.74 -21.87 -7.82
CA GLY A 247 8.90 -20.52 -7.23
C GLY A 247 7.66 -19.66 -7.44
N SER A 248 7.81 -18.50 -8.08
CA SER A 248 6.70 -17.59 -8.39
C SER A 248 5.61 -18.21 -9.26
N GLN A 249 5.90 -19.29 -10.02
CA GLN A 249 4.86 -20.01 -10.78
C GLN A 249 3.85 -20.69 -9.85
N ALA A 250 4.25 -21.08 -8.64
CA ALA A 250 3.35 -21.69 -7.65
C ALA A 250 2.32 -20.70 -7.08
N ILE A 251 2.55 -19.39 -7.24
CA ILE A 251 1.64 -18.33 -6.78
C ILE A 251 0.45 -18.18 -7.74
N ARG A 252 0.64 -18.53 -9.02
CA ARG A 252 -0.46 -18.50 -9.99
C ARG A 252 -1.40 -19.67 -9.68
N PRO A 253 -2.73 -19.47 -9.81
CA PRO A 253 -3.65 -20.59 -9.73
C PRO A 253 -3.18 -21.68 -10.69
N ALA A 254 -3.05 -22.91 -10.20
CA ALA A 254 -2.98 -24.05 -11.09
C ALA A 254 -4.23 -23.96 -11.95
N LEU A 255 -4.07 -23.60 -13.24
CA LEU A 255 -5.16 -23.68 -14.19
C LEU A 255 -5.71 -25.09 -14.05
N ALA A 256 -6.94 -25.20 -13.57
CA ALA A 256 -7.82 -26.25 -14.02
C ALA A 256 -7.91 -26.05 -15.53
N GLN A 257 -6.94 -26.63 -16.26
CA GLN A 257 -7.10 -26.95 -17.66
C GLN A 257 -8.25 -27.96 -17.67
N SER A 258 -9.47 -27.42 -17.72
CA SER A 258 -10.61 -28.19 -18.19
C SER A 258 -10.29 -28.53 -19.66
N PRO A 259 -10.42 -29.81 -20.05
CA PRO A 259 -10.11 -30.26 -21.41
C PRO A 259 -10.93 -29.54 -22.47
#